data_AF-A0A1G2I2B4-F1
#
_entry.id   AF-A0A1G2I2B4-F1
#
_cell.length_a   1.000
_cell.length_b   1.000
_cell.length_c   1.000
_cell.angle_alpha   90.00
_cell.angle_beta   90.00
_cell.angle_gamma   90.00
#
_symmetry.space_group_name_H-M   'P 1'
#
loop_
_entity.id
_entity.type
_entity.pdbx_description
1 polymer ?
#
loop_
_entity_poly.entity_id
_entity_poly.type
_entity_poly.pdbx_seq_one_letter_code
_entity_poly.pdbx_strand_id
1 'polypeptide(L)'
;MMGWTPEQMEAGKAKMKKDGWKTYLMAFIGSLVMALVLGYFLVFTSYYLDITGISAGMQTGFFAWLGFVAPVTLGAVLWEGRPWKLWFLMNGYYLVALLIMGSILAAWM
;
A
#
# COMPACT_ATOMS: atom_id res chain seq x y z
N MET A 1 27.39 0.75 -6.61
CA MET A 1 26.27 -0.18 -6.44
C MET A 1 26.85 -1.56 -6.17
N MET A 2 26.87 -2.03 -4.92
CA MET A 2 27.21 -3.43 -4.66
C MET A 2 26.01 -4.27 -5.08
N GLY A 3 26.07 -4.85 -6.28
CA GLY A 3 25.13 -5.89 -6.70
C GLY A 3 25.22 -7.08 -5.76
N TRP A 4 24.11 -7.75 -5.52
CA TRP A 4 24.08 -8.95 -4.68
C TRP A 4 25.06 -10.00 -5.20
N THR A 5 25.76 -10.68 -4.30
CA THR A 5 26.64 -11.78 -4.69
C THR A 5 25.82 -13.00 -5.14
N PRO A 6 26.36 -13.89 -5.98
CA PRO A 6 25.67 -15.11 -6.40
C PRO A 6 25.17 -15.96 -5.22
N GLU A 7 25.95 -16.05 -4.14
CA GLU A 7 25.57 -16.74 -2.91
C GLU A 7 24.39 -16.07 -2.19
N GLN A 8 24.36 -14.74 -2.12
CA GLN A 8 23.24 -13.99 -1.54
C GLN A 8 21.95 -14.19 -2.35
N MET A 9 22.06 -14.25 -3.68
CA MET A 9 20.93 -14.53 -4.56
C MET A 9 20.39 -15.95 -4.37
N GLU A 10 21.26 -16.96 -4.31
CA GLU A 10 20.84 -18.35 -4.11
C GLU A 10 20.25 -18.58 -2.72
N ALA A 11 20.85 -17.99 -1.68
CA ALA A 11 20.29 -18.00 -0.33
C ALA A 11 18.92 -17.31 -0.27
N GLY A 12 18.75 -16.18 -0.96
CA GLY A 12 17.47 -15.47 -1.07
C GLY A 12 16.40 -16.32 -1.76
N LYS A 13 16.73 -16.97 -2.87
CA LYS A 13 15.82 -17.90 -3.59
C LYS A 13 15.44 -19.09 -2.73
N ALA A 14 16.41 -19.72 -2.06
CA ALA A 14 16.17 -20.87 -1.18
C ALA A 14 15.24 -20.50 -0.02
N LYS A 15 15.45 -19.32 0.59
CA LYS A 15 14.57 -18.79 1.65
C LYS A 15 13.17 -18.51 1.13
N MET A 16 13.02 -17.87 -0.03
CA MET A 16 11.71 -17.64 -0.66
C MET A 16 10.99 -18.95 -1.02
N LYS A 17 11.73 -19.99 -1.44
CA LYS A 17 11.14 -21.31 -1.73
C LYS A 17 10.62 -22.00 -0.46
N LYS A 18 11.30 -21.81 0.67
CA LYS A 18 10.92 -22.43 1.96
C LYS A 18 9.82 -21.68 2.69
N ASP A 19 9.92 -20.35 2.76
CA ASP A 19 9.09 -19.50 3.61
C ASP A 19 8.25 -18.47 2.83
N GLY A 20 8.28 -18.47 1.48
CA GLY A 20 7.56 -17.49 0.67
C GLY A 20 6.06 -17.44 0.92
N TRP A 21 5.44 -18.59 1.20
CA TRP A 21 4.00 -18.65 1.54
C TRP A 21 3.66 -17.84 2.80
N LYS A 22 4.56 -17.82 3.81
CA LYS A 22 4.36 -17.03 5.03
C LYS A 22 4.42 -15.54 4.71
N THR A 23 5.36 -15.13 3.86
CA THR A 23 5.47 -13.74 3.39
C THR A 23 4.20 -13.30 2.67
N TYR A 24 3.69 -14.12 1.75
CA TYR A 24 2.43 -13.83 1.05
C TYR A 24 1.23 -13.82 2.01
N LEU A 25 1.16 -14.74 2.97
CA LEU A 25 0.10 -14.77 3.97
C LEU A 25 0.10 -13.51 4.83
N MET A 26 1.28 -13.06 5.30
CA MET A 26 1.40 -11.82 6.06
C MET A 26 0.99 -10.60 5.22
N ALA A 27 1.41 -10.54 3.95
CA ALA A 27 1.03 -9.47 3.03
C ALA A 27 -0.49 -9.46 2.78
N PHE A 28 -1.10 -10.63 2.64
CA PHE A 28 -2.54 -10.78 2.48
C PHE A 28 -3.30 -10.30 3.72
N ILE A 29 -2.91 -10.75 4.91
CA ILE A 29 -3.50 -10.28 6.17
C ILE A 29 -3.35 -8.76 6.32
N GLY A 30 -2.16 -8.22 6.03
CA GLY A 30 -1.93 -6.77 6.04
C GLY A 30 -2.86 -6.02 5.08
N SER A 31 -3.11 -6.59 3.90
CA SER A 31 -4.04 -6.02 2.91
C SER A 31 -5.49 -6.05 3.38
N LEU A 32 -5.92 -7.11 4.08
CA LEU A 32 -7.26 -7.19 4.68
C LEU A 32 -7.45 -6.16 5.80
N VAL A 33 -6.44 -6.00 6.67
CA VAL A 33 -6.48 -4.98 7.72
C VAL A 33 -6.56 -3.59 7.11
N MET A 34 -5.77 -3.33 6.06
CA MET A 34 -5.82 -2.06 5.33
C MET A 34 -7.20 -1.79 4.72
N ALA A 35 -7.83 -2.80 4.11
CA ALA A 35 -9.18 -2.69 3.57
C ALA A 35 -10.23 -2.41 4.65
N LEU A 36 -10.13 -3.08 5.80
CA LEU A 36 -11.02 -2.89 6.94
C LEU A 36 -10.92 -1.46 7.50
N VAL A 37 -9.70 -0.93 7.67
CA VAL A 37 -9.49 0.46 8.13
C VAL A 37 -10.01 1.46 7.09
N LEU A 38 -9.78 1.21 5.79
CA LEU A 38 -10.36 2.02 4.72
C LEU A 38 -11.89 2.03 4.77
N GLY A 39 -12.53 0.90 5.09
CA GLY A 39 -13.98 0.81 5.29
C GLY A 39 -14.47 1.72 6.41
N TYR A 40 -13.77 1.78 7.54
CA TYR A 40 -14.11 2.72 8.62
C TYR A 40 -13.96 4.18 8.19
N PHE A 41 -12.89 4.51 7.46
CA PHE A 41 -12.70 5.87 6.95
C PHE A 41 -13.75 6.25 5.91
N LEU A 42 -14.24 5.29 5.13
CA LEU A 42 -15.31 5.51 4.17
C LEU A 42 -16.62 5.84 4.87
N VAL A 43 -17.00 5.11 5.94
CA VAL A 43 -18.18 5.47 6.75
C VAL A 43 -18.06 6.88 7.31
N PHE A 44 -16.88 7.26 7.80
CA PHE A 44 -16.61 8.62 8.26
C PHE A 44 -16.76 9.65 7.13
N THR A 45 -16.18 9.38 5.97
CA THR A 45 -16.25 10.23 4.78
C THR A 45 -17.71 10.43 4.38
N SER A 46 -18.48 9.36 4.26
CA SER A 46 -19.90 9.42 3.88
C SER A 46 -20.75 10.16 4.89
N TYR A 47 -20.52 9.96 6.19
CA TYR A 47 -21.33 10.58 7.24
C TYR A 47 -21.03 12.07 7.43
N TYR A 48 -19.75 12.46 7.44
CA TYR A 48 -19.34 13.84 7.78
C TYR A 48 -19.19 14.76 6.57
N LEU A 49 -18.88 14.21 5.40
CA LEU A 49 -18.69 15.00 4.17
C LEU A 49 -19.89 14.90 3.22
N ASP A 50 -20.86 14.04 3.52
CA ASP A 50 -22.06 13.79 2.69
C ASP A 50 -21.71 13.37 1.25
N ILE A 51 -20.62 12.61 1.09
CA ILE A 51 -20.12 12.09 -0.18
C ILE A 51 -20.36 10.59 -0.22
N THR A 52 -20.99 10.08 -1.27
CA THR A 52 -21.34 8.66 -1.37
C THR A 52 -20.82 8.00 -2.66
N GLY A 53 -20.92 6.67 -2.69
CA GLY A 53 -20.53 5.84 -3.82
C GLY A 53 -19.03 5.90 -4.14
N ILE A 54 -18.69 5.55 -5.37
CA ILE A 54 -17.29 5.41 -5.83
C ILE A 54 -16.45 6.68 -5.55
N SER A 55 -17.07 7.86 -5.65
CA SER A 55 -16.40 9.14 -5.38
C SER A 55 -15.91 9.27 -3.93
N ALA A 56 -16.67 8.76 -2.97
CA ALA A 56 -16.27 8.68 -1.57
C ALA A 56 -15.08 7.74 -1.41
N GLY A 57 -15.17 6.53 -1.98
CA GLY A 57 -14.10 5.53 -1.96
C GLY A 57 -12.77 6.04 -2.53
N MET A 58 -12.81 6.76 -3.66
CA MET A 58 -11.63 7.38 -4.25
C MET A 58 -11.04 8.47 -3.36
N GLN A 59 -11.85 9.34 -2.77
CA GLN A 59 -11.37 10.38 -1.86
C GLN A 59 -10.76 9.78 -0.59
N THR A 60 -11.44 8.81 0.03
CA THR A 60 -10.93 8.11 1.20
C THR A 60 -9.58 7.45 0.91
N GLY A 61 -9.46 6.73 -0.22
CA GLY A 61 -8.20 6.11 -0.65
C GLY A 61 -7.10 7.13 -0.92
N PHE A 62 -7.42 8.22 -1.61
CA PHE A 62 -6.48 9.30 -1.92
C PHE A 62 -5.95 9.99 -0.66
N PHE A 63 -6.82 10.36 0.27
CA PHE A 63 -6.40 11.04 1.50
C PHE A 63 -5.69 10.11 2.48
N ALA A 64 -6.06 8.83 2.54
CA ALA A 64 -5.29 7.84 3.30
C ALA A 64 -3.86 7.69 2.74
N TRP A 65 -3.72 7.67 1.41
CA TRP A 65 -2.41 7.68 0.77
C TRP A 65 -1.62 8.95 1.08
N LEU A 66 -2.24 10.12 0.89
CA LEU A 66 -1.59 11.41 1.04
C LEU A 66 -1.19 11.71 2.49
N GLY A 67 -2.05 11.36 3.46
CA GLY A 67 -1.84 11.63 4.87
C GLY A 67 -0.86 10.66 5.54
N PHE A 68 -0.73 9.43 5.04
CA PHE A 68 0.06 8.39 5.70
C PHE A 68 1.12 7.78 4.78
N VAL A 69 0.73 7.15 3.67
CA VAL A 69 1.66 6.33 2.88
C VAL A 69 2.73 7.18 2.19
N ALA A 70 2.33 8.23 1.49
CA ALA A 70 3.27 9.13 0.82
C ALA A 70 4.30 9.75 1.77
N PRO A 71 3.91 10.43 2.87
CA PRO A 71 4.87 11.07 3.77
C PRO A 71 5.75 10.06 4.52
N VAL A 72 5.20 8.92 4.96
CA VAL A 72 5.99 7.89 5.65
C VAL A 72 7.04 7.28 4.71
N THR A 73 6.66 6.92 3.49
CA THR A 73 7.60 6.34 2.52
C THR A 73 8.59 7.35 1.95
N LEU A 74 8.27 8.65 1.98
CA LEU A 74 9.16 9.73 1.52
C LEU A 74 10.48 9.76 2.31
N GLY A 75 10.46 9.35 3.58
CA GLY A 75 11.66 9.19 4.40
C GLY A 75 12.72 8.29 3.77
N ALA A 76 12.33 7.30 2.96
CA ALA A 76 13.27 6.43 2.29
C ALA A 76 14.11 7.17 1.23
N VAL A 77 13.57 8.24 0.63
CA VAL A 77 14.34 9.06 -0.30
C VAL A 77 15.13 10.14 0.44
N LEU A 78 14.48 10.81 1.40
CA LEU A 78 15.08 11.93 2.12
C LEU A 78 16.24 11.51 3.03
N TRP A 79 16.12 10.35 3.68
CA TRP A 79 17.07 9.92 4.71
C TRP A 79 17.90 8.70 4.28
N GLU A 80 17.29 7.71 3.62
CA GLU A 80 18.02 6.50 3.19
C GLU A 80 18.71 6.65 1.82
N GLY A 81 18.54 7.80 1.14
CA GLY A 81 19.15 8.08 -0.15
C GLY A 81 18.63 7.18 -1.28
N ARG A 82 17.41 6.61 -1.16
CA ARG A 82 16.84 5.79 -2.23
C ARG A 82 16.53 6.62 -3.48
N PRO A 83 16.61 6.05 -4.68
CA PRO A 83 16.30 6.77 -5.91
C PRO A 83 14.83 7.23 -5.95
N TRP A 84 14.59 8.48 -6.34
CA TRP A 84 13.24 9.03 -6.54
C TRP A 84 12.38 8.18 -7.48
N LYS A 85 12.97 7.64 -8.55
CA LYS A 85 12.26 6.76 -9.49
C LYS A 85 11.69 5.51 -8.81
N LEU A 86 12.43 4.92 -7.86
CA LEU A 86 11.96 3.77 -7.11
C LEU A 86 10.81 4.15 -6.17
N TRP A 87 10.92 5.32 -5.54
CA TRP A 87 9.86 5.83 -4.67
C TRP A 87 8.58 6.10 -5.45
N PHE A 88 8.63 6.77 -6.61
CA PHE A 88 7.43 6.99 -7.43
C PHE A 88 6.77 5.69 -7.87
N LEU A 89 7.56 4.66 -8.22
CA LEU A 89 7.03 3.36 -8.61
C LEU A 89 6.30 2.67 -7.45
N MET A 90 6.94 2.58 -6.29
CA MET A 90 6.37 1.90 -5.12
C MET A 90 5.20 2.69 -4.52
N ASN A 91 5.37 4.00 -4.38
CA ASN A 91 4.37 4.86 -3.77
C ASN A 91 3.16 5.07 -4.69
N GLY A 92 3.39 5.18 -6.01
CA GLY A 92 2.33 5.24 -7.02
C GLY A 92 1.53 3.94 -7.08
N TYR A 93 2.18 2.78 -6.91
CA TYR A 93 1.49 1.50 -6.76
C TYR A 93 0.51 1.52 -5.57
N TYR A 94 0.95 2.00 -4.39
CA TYR A 94 0.06 2.10 -3.24
C TYR A 94 -1.09 3.07 -3.43
N LEU A 95 -0.85 4.21 -4.10
CA LEU A 95 -1.93 5.14 -4.46
C LEU A 95 -3.00 4.42 -5.27
N VAL A 96 -2.63 3.77 -6.38
CA VAL A 96 -3.57 3.06 -7.24
C VAL A 96 -4.27 1.93 -6.47
N ALA A 97 -3.53 1.17 -5.66
CA ALA A 97 -4.10 0.10 -4.84
C ALA A 97 -5.16 0.61 -3.85
N LEU A 98 -4.88 1.71 -3.15
CA LEU A 98 -5.82 2.32 -2.19
C LEU A 98 -7.05 2.91 -2.89
N LEU A 99 -6.88 3.53 -4.06
CA LEU A 99 -8.00 4.04 -4.86
C LEU A 99 -8.93 2.91 -5.32
N ILE A 100 -8.37 1.81 -5.84
CA ILE A 100 -9.16 0.65 -6.27
C ILE A 100 -9.85 0.01 -5.07
N MET A 101 -9.13 -0.20 -3.98
CA MET A 101 -9.66 -0.80 -2.75
C MET A 101 -10.82 0.04 -2.17
N GLY A 102 -10.62 1.36 -2.03
CA GLY A 102 -11.65 2.28 -1.56
C GLY A 102 -12.87 2.31 -2.49
N SER A 103 -12.65 2.31 -3.80
CA SER A 103 -13.73 2.27 -4.80
C SER A 103 -14.55 0.98 -4.72
N ILE A 104 -13.89 -0.16 -4.57
CA ILE A 104 -14.57 -1.45 -4.39
C ILE A 104 -15.41 -1.38 -3.12
N LEU A 105 -14.84 -1.00 -1.98
CA LEU A 105 -15.57 -0.91 -0.71
C LEU A 105 -16.79 0.03 -0.81
N ALA A 106 -16.64 1.16 -1.48
CA ALA A 106 -17.72 2.13 -1.68
C ALA A 106 -18.78 1.71 -2.71
N ALA A 107 -18.51 0.69 -3.53
CA ALA A 107 -19.52 0.12 -4.41
C ALA A 107 -20.43 -0.89 -3.68
N TRP A 108 -19.98 -1.42 -2.53
CA TRP A 108 -20.72 -2.39 -1.72
C TRP A 108 -21.40 -1.78 -0.48
N MET A 109 -21.21 -0.47 -0.24
CA MET A 109 -21.82 0.31 0.84
C MET A 109 -22.83 1.29 0.26
#